data_AF-A0A315DB75-F1
#
_entry.id   AF-A0A315DB75-F1
#
_cell.length_a   1.000
_cell.length_b   1.000
_cell.length_c   1.000
_cell.angle_alpha   90.00
_cell.angle_beta   90.00
_cell.angle_gamma   90.00
#
_symmetry.space_group_name_H-M   'P 1'
#
loop_
_entity.id
_entity.type
_entity.pdbx_description
1 polymer ?
#
loop_
_entity_poly.entity_id
_entity_poly.type
_entity_poly.pdbx_seq_one_letter_code
_entity_poly.pdbx_strand_id
1 'polypeptide(L)'
;MKLGRSRGGDVLVVELFAFLHDSQRLNEYSDRLHGSRAAEFAVSLNGRFFDLQTEQLDKLCYAMEHHSGGVVHTCATIQSCWDGDRLDLGRVGIKPHKDYLSVEAAKMIASATRMSKGLSSG
;
A
#
# COMPACT_ATOMS: atom_id res chain seq x y z
N MET A 1 2.71 -7.17 5.72
CA MET A 1 2.84 -7.46 7.18
C MET A 1 4.27 -7.46 7.70
N LYS A 2 5.18 -8.27 7.14
CA LYS A 2 6.58 -8.29 7.60
C LYS A 2 7.25 -6.91 7.55
N LEU A 3 7.04 -6.16 6.47
CA LEU A 3 7.62 -4.83 6.27
C LEU A 3 7.06 -3.76 7.22
N GLY A 4 5.74 -3.71 7.39
CA GLY A 4 5.10 -2.79 8.34
C GLY A 4 5.65 -2.99 9.75
N ARG A 5 5.75 -4.25 10.20
CA ARG A 5 6.32 -4.59 11.51
C ARG A 5 7.80 -4.20 11.62
N SER A 6 8.63 -4.47 10.60
CA SER A 6 10.07 -4.17 10.67
C SER A 6 10.37 -2.68 10.74
N ARG A 7 9.45 -1.83 10.27
CA ARG A 7 9.59 -0.37 10.28
C ARG A 7 8.88 0.30 11.46
N GLY A 8 8.26 -0.47 12.35
CA GLY A 8 7.43 0.08 13.44
C GLY A 8 6.13 0.74 12.96
N GLY A 9 5.66 0.38 11.77
CA GLY A 9 4.37 0.83 11.23
C GLY A 9 3.21 0.12 11.90
N ASP A 10 2.06 0.80 11.89
CA ASP A 10 0.80 0.24 12.34
C ASP A 10 0.34 -0.87 11.40
N VAL A 11 0.41 -2.12 11.88
CA VAL A 11 0.13 -3.30 11.07
C VAL A 11 -1.33 -3.35 10.64
N LEU A 12 -2.27 -2.91 11.49
CA LEU A 12 -3.69 -2.94 11.16
C LEU A 12 -4.01 -1.98 10.01
N VAL A 13 -3.44 -0.77 10.02
CA VAL A 13 -3.59 0.19 8.92
C VAL A 13 -2.99 -0.37 7.62
N VAL A 14 -1.82 -1.02 7.69
CA VAL A 14 -1.19 -1.64 6.51
C VAL A 14 -2.05 -2.81 5.97
N GLU A 15 -2.71 -3.58 6.84
CA GLU A 15 -3.65 -4.64 6.44
C GLU A 15 -4.86 -4.06 5.72
N LEU A 16 -5.53 -3.09 6.33
CA LEU A 16 -6.71 -2.46 5.75
C LEU A 16 -6.39 -1.78 4.42
N PHE A 17 -5.23 -1.12 4.31
CA PHE A 17 -4.77 -0.56 3.04
C PHE A 17 -4.64 -1.63 1.95
N ALA A 18 -3.98 -2.76 2.27
CA ALA A 18 -3.77 -3.83 1.30
C ALA A 18 -5.10 -4.40 0.76
N PHE A 19 -6.15 -4.45 1.58
CA PHE A 19 -7.48 -4.90 1.16
C PHE A 19 -8.28 -3.84 0.37
N LEU A 20 -8.12 -2.56 0.70
CA LEU A 20 -9.09 -1.54 0.31
C LEU A 20 -8.59 -0.56 -0.76
N HIS A 21 -7.29 -0.32 -0.91
CA HIS A 21 -6.75 0.79 -1.73
C HIS A 21 -7.23 0.77 -3.19
N ASP A 22 -7.37 -0.42 -3.78
CA ASP A 22 -7.82 -0.62 -5.15
C ASP A 22 -9.30 -1.00 -5.27
N SER A 23 -10.02 -1.13 -4.15
CA SER A 23 -11.41 -1.61 -4.12
C SER A 23 -12.40 -0.71 -4.86
N GLN A 24 -12.05 0.56 -5.05
CA GLN A 24 -12.88 1.58 -5.70
C GLN A 24 -12.38 1.95 -7.10
N ARG A 25 -11.61 1.06 -7.73
CA ARG A 25 -11.23 1.15 -9.14
C ARG A 25 -12.46 0.91 -10.01
N LEU A 26 -12.75 1.84 -10.92
CA LEU A 26 -13.86 1.75 -11.87
C LEU A 26 -13.44 1.12 -13.20
N ASN A 27 -12.14 1.12 -13.50
CA ASN A 27 -11.57 0.49 -14.68
C ASN A 27 -10.06 0.21 -14.52
N GLU A 28 -9.54 -0.68 -15.37
CA GLU A 28 -8.13 -1.09 -15.40
C GLU A 28 -7.22 -0.11 -16.16
N TYR A 29 -7.75 1.01 -16.65
CA TYR A 29 -7.01 2.01 -17.41
C TYR A 29 -6.63 3.20 -16.50
N SER A 30 -6.89 4.44 -16.95
CA SER A 30 -6.61 5.65 -16.17
C SER A 30 -7.76 5.94 -15.22
N ASP A 31 -7.67 5.42 -14.00
CA ASP A 31 -8.56 5.80 -12.92
C ASP A 31 -7.79 6.54 -11.82
N ARG A 32 -7.54 7.84 -12.00
CA ARG A 32 -6.70 8.60 -11.05
C ARG A 32 -7.37 8.89 -9.71
N LEU A 33 -8.68 8.67 -9.61
CA LEU A 33 -9.48 9.03 -8.44
C LEU A 33 -9.85 7.81 -7.56
N HIS A 34 -9.41 6.60 -7.92
CA HIS A 34 -9.69 5.39 -7.12
C HIS A 34 -9.18 5.52 -5.68
N GLY A 35 -8.01 6.10 -5.47
CA GLY A 35 -7.46 6.33 -4.13
C GLY A 35 -8.37 7.20 -3.25
N SER A 36 -8.87 8.32 -3.78
CA SER A 36 -9.80 9.21 -3.05
C SER A 36 -11.13 8.51 -2.74
N ARG A 37 -11.69 7.77 -3.71
CA ARG A 37 -12.90 6.98 -3.45
C ARG A 37 -12.66 5.86 -2.44
N ALA A 38 -11.50 5.20 -2.47
CA ALA A 38 -11.13 4.18 -1.50
C ALA A 38 -11.02 4.77 -0.08
N ALA A 39 -10.48 5.98 0.07
CA ALA A 39 -10.43 6.69 1.34
C ALA A 39 -11.85 7.01 1.87
N GLU A 40 -12.73 7.58 1.04
CA GLU A 40 -14.14 7.82 1.39
C GLU A 40 -14.85 6.52 1.78
N PHE A 41 -14.60 5.44 1.04
CA PHE A 41 -15.16 4.13 1.33
C PHE A 41 -14.66 3.59 2.68
N ALA A 42 -13.36 3.69 2.97
CA ALA A 42 -12.79 3.28 4.26
C ALA A 42 -13.42 4.04 5.45
N VAL A 43 -13.66 5.35 5.31
CA VAL A 43 -14.39 6.14 6.31
C VAL A 43 -15.80 5.59 6.54
N SER A 44 -16.52 5.22 5.47
CA SER A 44 -17.88 4.66 5.57
C SER A 44 -17.94 3.27 6.23
N LEU A 45 -16.82 2.54 6.27
CA LEU A 45 -16.69 1.22 6.89
C LEU A 45 -16.22 1.29 8.35
N ASN A 46 -15.54 2.38 8.74
CA ASN A 46 -15.05 2.56 10.10
C ASN A 46 -16.21 2.68 11.10
N GLY A 47 -16.09 2.02 12.25
CA GLY A 47 -17.16 1.85 13.23
C GLY A 47 -18.21 0.79 12.86
N ARG A 48 -18.14 0.19 11.67
CA ARG A 48 -19.04 -0.90 11.23
C ARG A 48 -18.33 -2.24 11.06
N PHE A 49 -17.17 -2.23 10.42
CA PHE A 49 -16.40 -3.45 10.12
C PHE A 49 -15.03 -3.49 10.79
N PHE A 50 -14.50 -2.32 11.13
CA PHE A 50 -13.28 -2.13 11.92
C PHE A 50 -13.40 -0.84 12.71
N ASP A 51 -12.58 -0.66 13.74
CA ASP A 51 -12.61 0.50 14.63
C ASP A 51 -11.22 1.11 14.76
N LEU A 52 -10.87 1.96 13.80
CA LEU A 52 -9.64 2.74 13.80
C LEU A 52 -9.82 4.02 14.60
N GLN A 53 -8.82 4.33 15.43
CA GLN A 53 -8.70 5.64 16.04
C GLN A 53 -8.49 6.71 14.95
N THR A 54 -8.84 7.96 15.25
CA THR A 54 -8.75 9.08 14.28
C THR A 54 -7.40 9.13 13.56
N GLU A 55 -6.29 9.07 14.29
CA GLU A 55 -4.96 9.11 13.66
C GLU A 55 -4.65 7.90 12.75
N GLN A 56 -5.23 6.73 13.04
CA GLN A 56 -5.05 5.53 12.21
C GLN A 56 -5.87 5.66 10.93
N LEU A 57 -7.12 6.15 11.05
CA LEU A 57 -7.99 6.40 9.92
C LEU A 57 -7.41 7.47 9.00
N ASP A 58 -6.88 8.57 9.56
CA ASP A 58 -6.22 9.64 8.79
C ASP A 58 -5.02 9.09 8.00
N LYS A 59 -4.19 8.24 8.62
CA LYS A 59 -3.06 7.58 7.94
C LYS A 59 -3.55 6.64 6.83
N LEU A 60 -4.63 5.90 7.05
CA LEU A 60 -5.23 5.00 6.06
C LEU A 60 -5.72 5.79 4.84
N CYS A 61 -6.53 6.83 5.07
CA CYS A 61 -7.07 7.71 4.03
C CYS A 61 -5.95 8.39 3.23
N TYR A 62 -4.97 8.99 3.92
CA TYR A 62 -3.82 9.61 3.25
C TYR A 62 -3.03 8.60 2.41
N ALA A 63 -2.78 7.40 2.95
CA ALA A 63 -2.09 6.36 2.21
C ALA A 63 -2.86 5.99 0.93
N MET A 64 -4.18 5.83 1.01
CA MET A 64 -5.05 5.51 -0.13
C MET A 64 -5.08 6.62 -1.18
N GLU A 65 -5.25 7.88 -0.79
CA GLU A 65 -5.33 9.00 -1.73
C GLU A 65 -4.05 9.17 -2.57
N HIS A 66 -2.90 8.88 -1.97
CA HIS A 66 -1.61 9.22 -2.55
C HIS A 66 -0.75 8.04 -3.00
N HIS A 67 -1.22 6.79 -2.88
CA HIS A 67 -0.39 5.60 -3.17
C HIS A 67 0.12 5.53 -4.62
N SER A 68 -0.68 5.99 -5.58
CA SER A 68 -0.30 6.07 -7.00
C SER A 68 0.75 7.15 -7.31
N GLY A 69 1.13 7.98 -6.32
CA GLY A 69 2.19 8.97 -6.45
C GLY A 69 3.59 8.35 -6.51
N GLY A 70 4.59 9.17 -6.84
CA GLY A 70 6.00 8.78 -6.95
C GLY A 70 6.88 9.27 -5.80
N VAL A 71 6.34 9.44 -4.59
CA VAL A 71 7.08 9.98 -3.44
C VAL A 71 7.33 8.94 -2.37
N VAL A 72 8.33 9.18 -1.53
CA VAL A 72 8.60 8.44 -0.28
C VAL A 72 8.15 9.28 0.91
N HIS A 73 7.56 8.65 1.91
CA HIS A 73 7.03 9.28 3.10
C HIS A 73 7.81 8.87 4.36
N THR A 74 7.93 9.79 5.32
CA THR A 74 8.68 9.55 6.58
C THR A 74 7.89 8.72 7.59
N CYS A 75 6.55 8.83 7.61
CA CYS A 75 5.70 7.95 8.42
C CYS A 75 5.86 6.48 7.99
N ALA A 76 6.28 5.63 8.93
CA ALA A 76 6.51 4.21 8.70
C ALA A 76 5.25 3.48 8.21
N THR A 77 4.07 3.80 8.77
CA THR A 77 2.79 3.19 8.37
C THR A 77 2.47 3.51 6.91
N ILE A 78 2.38 4.79 6.55
CA ILE A 78 2.02 5.24 5.19
C ILE A 78 3.01 4.67 4.16
N GLN A 79 4.31 4.80 4.42
CA GLN A 79 5.29 4.29 3.47
C GLN A 79 5.25 2.76 3.36
N SER A 80 4.92 2.03 4.44
CA SER A 80 4.81 0.57 4.37
C SER A 80 3.61 0.11 3.54
N CYS A 81 2.52 0.87 3.54
CA CYS A 81 1.39 0.67 2.63
C CYS A 81 1.87 0.77 1.17
N TRP A 82 2.53 1.89 0.83
CA TRP A 82 3.01 2.14 -0.53
C TRP A 82 4.13 1.18 -0.96
N ASP A 83 5.01 0.80 -0.04
CA ASP A 83 6.04 -0.19 -0.32
C ASP A 83 5.42 -1.54 -0.72
N GLY A 84 4.36 -1.96 -0.02
CA GLY A 84 3.63 -3.19 -0.32
C GLY A 84 3.00 -3.17 -1.71
N ASP A 85 2.25 -2.11 -2.01
CA ASP A 85 1.64 -1.88 -3.33
C ASP A 85 2.70 -1.84 -4.45
N ARG A 86 3.75 -1.02 -4.28
CA ARG A 86 4.81 -0.85 -5.29
C ARG A 86 5.63 -2.12 -5.51
N LEU A 87 5.83 -2.96 -4.49
CA LEU A 87 6.49 -4.25 -4.65
C LEU A 87 5.62 -5.26 -5.40
N ASP A 88 4.29 -5.11 -5.36
CA ASP A 88 3.34 -5.99 -6.04
C ASP A 88 3.14 -5.66 -7.54
N LEU A 89 3.56 -4.48 -7.98
CA LEU A 89 3.50 -4.03 -9.38
C LEU A 89 4.14 -4.99 -10.41
N GLY A 90 5.02 -5.88 -9.96
CA GLY A 90 5.56 -6.94 -10.81
C GLY A 90 4.49 -7.84 -11.43
N ARG A 91 3.31 -7.98 -10.81
CA ARG A 91 2.18 -8.78 -11.32
C ARG A 91 1.55 -8.20 -12.59
N VAL A 92 1.69 -6.89 -12.80
CA VAL A 92 1.23 -6.17 -14.00
C VAL A 92 2.38 -5.80 -14.94
N GLY A 93 3.56 -6.42 -14.76
CA GLY A 93 4.72 -6.22 -15.63
C GLY A 93 5.56 -4.99 -15.34
N ILE A 94 5.31 -4.29 -14.23
CA ILE A 94 6.06 -3.09 -13.84
C ILE A 94 7.14 -3.47 -12.82
N LYS A 95 8.40 -3.12 -13.12
CA LYS A 95 9.52 -3.35 -12.20
C LYS A 95 9.53 -2.28 -11.10
N PRO A 96 9.48 -2.64 -9.81
CA PRO A 96 9.58 -1.68 -8.72
C PRO A 96 10.92 -0.93 -8.76
N HIS A 97 10.90 0.39 -8.46
CA HIS A 97 12.11 1.23 -8.43
C HIS A 97 12.44 1.65 -7.00
N LYS A 98 13.73 1.53 -6.61
CA LYS A 98 14.20 1.80 -5.24
C LYS A 98 13.91 3.22 -4.76
N ASP A 99 13.86 4.20 -5.66
CA ASP A 99 13.67 5.61 -5.30
C ASP A 99 12.23 5.91 -4.81
N TYR A 100 11.32 4.96 -4.98
CA TYR A 100 9.94 5.03 -4.49
C TYR A 100 9.72 4.09 -3.30
N LEU A 101 10.76 3.49 -2.75
CA LEU A 101 10.66 2.50 -1.69
C LEU A 101 11.41 2.97 -0.45
N SER A 102 10.98 2.49 0.71
CA SER A 102 11.84 2.52 1.90
C SER A 102 13.12 1.71 1.68
N VAL A 103 14.15 1.99 2.49
CA VAL A 103 15.43 1.25 2.44
C VAL A 103 15.22 -0.24 2.70
N GLU A 104 14.28 -0.59 3.58
CA GLU A 104 13.90 -1.96 3.88
C GLU A 104 13.23 -2.62 2.67
N ALA A 105 12.25 -1.95 2.06
CA ALA A 105 11.52 -2.48 0.90
C ALA A 105 12.39 -2.59 -0.36
N ALA A 106 13.33 -1.67 -0.56
CA ALA A 106 14.24 -1.70 -1.71
C ALA A 106 15.08 -3.00 -1.75
N LYS A 107 15.41 -3.58 -0.59
CA LYS A 107 16.10 -4.88 -0.50
C LYS A 107 15.24 -6.06 -0.96
N MET A 108 13.91 -5.88 -1.02
CA MET A 108 12.95 -6.92 -1.38
C MET A 108 12.63 -6.97 -2.88
N ILE A 109 13.08 -6.00 -3.69
CA ILE A 109 12.75 -5.92 -5.13
C ILE A 109 13.05 -7.23 -5.87
N ALA A 110 14.21 -7.83 -5.63
CA ALA A 110 14.60 -9.08 -6.29
C ALA A 110 13.66 -10.24 -5.95
N SER A 111 13.33 -10.40 -4.66
CA SER A 111 12.38 -11.42 -4.20
C SER A 111 10.98 -11.18 -4.78
N ALA A 112 10.49 -9.94 -4.73
CA ALA A 112 9.17 -9.58 -5.25
C ALA A 112 9.08 -9.84 -6.77
N THR A 113 10.14 -9.52 -7.52
CA THR A 113 10.24 -9.81 -8.96
C THR A 113 10.22 -11.31 -9.27
N ARG A 114 10.78 -12.15 -8.40
CA ARG A 114 10.72 -13.62 -8.55
C ARG A 114 9.30 -14.13 -8.28
N MET A 115 8.70 -13.66 -7.20
CA MET A 115 7.33 -14.03 -6.82
C MET A 115 6.31 -13.66 -7.89
N SER A 116 6.43 -12.49 -8.51
CA SER A 116 5.52 -12.07 -9.59
C SER A 116 5.61 -12.93 -10.85
N LYS A 117 6.67 -13.74 -10.98
CA LYS A 117 6.87 -14.73 -12.05
C LYS A 117 6.50 -16.16 -11.63
N GLY A 118 5.90 -16.34 -10.44
CA GLY A 118 5.58 -17.66 -9.88
C GLY A 118 6.80 -18.44 -9.38
N LEU A 119 7.95 -17.79 -9.17
CA LEU A 119 9.16 -18.42 -8.64
C LEU A 119 9.22 -18.23 -7.10
N SER A 120 9.87 -19.17 -6.40
CA SER A 120 10.05 -19.09 -4.94
C SER A 120 10.80 -17.80 -4.53
N SER A 121 10.67 -17.35 -3.28
CA SER A 121 11.34 -16.12 -2.81
C SER A 121 12.83 -16.30 -2.54
N GLY A 122 13.31 -17.53 -2.30
CA GLY A 122 14.72 -17.89 -2.02
C GLY A 122 15.23 -17.38 -0.69
#